data_AF-A0A4Q3YHD1-F1
#
_entry.id   AF-A0A4Q3YHD1-F1
#
_cell.length_a   1.000
_cell.length_b   1.000
_cell.length_c   1.000
_cell.angle_alpha   90.00
_cell.angle_beta   90.00
_cell.angle_gamma   90.00
#
_symmetry.space_group_name_H-M   'P 1'
#
loop_
_entity.id
_entity.type
_entity.pdbx_description
1 polymer ?
#
loop_
_entity_poly.entity_id
_entity_poly.type
_entity_poly.pdbx_seq_one_letter_code
_entity_poly.pdbx_strand_id
1 'polypeptide(L)'
;NYWVSELTVAMAHQPPGCLVAIVDGELVGFACYDATTRGFFGPTGVAESQRGKGIGAALLYHTLAAMKAQGYAYAVIGGVGPVEFYAKAVGAVPIEADKEDIYQGLLRVRPGQGSEV
;
A
#
# COMPACT_ATOMS: atom_id res chain seq x y z
N ASN A 1 -1.88 15.46 -1.51
CA ASN A 1 -2.35 14.06 -1.54
C ASN A 1 -1.36 13.17 -0.79
N TYR A 2 -1.74 12.62 0.37
CA TYR A 2 -0.82 11.88 1.24
C TYR A 2 -0.22 10.62 0.57
N TRP A 3 -1.04 9.87 -0.17
CA TRP A 3 -0.59 8.66 -0.86
C TRP A 3 0.50 8.90 -1.91
N VAL A 4 0.57 10.10 -2.51
CA VAL A 4 1.62 10.47 -3.48
C VAL A 4 2.97 10.58 -2.77
N SER A 5 2.98 11.16 -1.56
CA SER A 5 4.18 11.23 -0.73
C SER A 5 4.66 9.83 -0.35
N GLU A 6 3.75 8.96 0.10
CA GLU A 6 4.07 7.58 0.47
C GLU A 6 4.64 6.80 -0.73
N LEU A 7 4.02 6.91 -1.91
CA LEU A 7 4.52 6.29 -3.14
C LEU A 7 5.93 6.80 -3.50
N THR A 8 6.18 8.10 -3.36
CA THR A 8 7.48 8.71 -3.68
C THR A 8 8.59 8.13 -2.80
N VAL A 9 8.34 7.96 -1.50
CA VAL A 9 9.27 7.32 -0.56
C VAL A 9 9.51 5.87 -0.96
N ALA A 10 8.44 5.11 -1.20
CA ALA A 10 8.56 3.70 -1.60
C ALA A 10 9.42 3.54 -2.86
N MET A 11 9.20 4.37 -3.89
CA MET A 11 9.99 4.34 -5.13
C MET A 11 11.48 4.68 -4.93
N ALA A 12 11.84 5.40 -3.86
CA ALA A 12 13.22 5.79 -3.58
C ALA A 12 14.05 4.68 -2.90
N HIS A 13 13.43 3.58 -2.46
CA HIS A 13 14.13 2.44 -1.86
C HIS A 13 15.03 1.71 -2.88
N GLN A 14 15.97 0.90 -2.36
CA GLN A 14 16.81 0.00 -3.14
C GLN A 14 16.73 -1.42 -2.55
N PRO A 15 15.96 -2.35 -3.16
CA PRO A 15 15.14 -2.17 -4.38
C PRO A 15 13.90 -1.28 -4.14
N PRO A 16 13.28 -0.72 -5.20
CA PRO A 16 12.07 0.09 -5.07
C PRO A 16 10.94 -0.66 -4.36
N GLY A 17 10.34 0.01 -3.38
CA GLY A 17 9.27 -0.45 -2.52
C GLY A 17 7.88 -0.42 -3.16
N CYS A 18 7.76 -0.29 -4.47
CA CYS A 18 6.48 -0.12 -5.16
C CYS A 18 6.45 -0.98 -6.42
N LEU A 19 5.44 -1.83 -6.49
CA LEU A 19 5.14 -2.66 -7.65
C LEU A 19 4.02 -2.02 -8.46
N VAL A 20 4.08 -2.16 -9.77
CA VAL A 20 3.07 -1.64 -10.71
C VAL A 20 2.38 -2.77 -11.47
N ALA A 21 1.09 -2.59 -11.76
CA ALA A 21 0.32 -3.47 -12.62
C ALA A 21 0.11 -2.79 -13.98
N ILE A 22 0.44 -3.51 -15.05
CA ILE A 22 0.28 -3.04 -16.43
C ILE A 22 -0.62 -4.02 -17.18
N VAL A 23 -1.62 -3.50 -17.88
CA VAL A 23 -2.53 -4.27 -18.75
C VAL A 23 -2.61 -3.55 -20.09
N ASP A 24 -2.34 -4.26 -21.18
CA ASP A 24 -2.35 -3.71 -22.55
C ASP A 24 -1.49 -2.44 -22.73
N GLY A 25 -0.38 -2.36 -22.00
CA GLY A 25 0.54 -1.22 -22.02
C GLY A 25 0.13 -0.04 -21.13
N GLU A 26 -1.02 -0.12 -20.45
CA GLU A 26 -1.50 0.92 -19.54
C GLU A 26 -1.17 0.60 -18.08
N LEU A 27 -0.75 1.62 -17.32
CA LEU A 27 -0.59 1.53 -15.87
C LEU A 27 -1.97 1.52 -15.21
N VAL A 28 -2.35 0.37 -14.64
CA VAL A 28 -3.70 0.16 -14.10
C VAL A 28 -3.73 -0.02 -12.57
N GLY A 29 -2.57 -0.07 -11.92
CA GLY A 29 -2.52 -0.14 -10.47
C GLY A 29 -1.11 -0.15 -9.92
N PHE A 30 -1.01 -0.04 -8.60
CA PHE A 30 0.25 -0.09 -7.86
C PHE A 30 0.02 -0.63 -6.44
N ALA A 31 1.08 -1.14 -5.82
CA ALA A 31 1.11 -1.47 -4.41
C ALA A 31 2.50 -1.25 -3.83
N CYS A 32 2.55 -0.51 -2.73
CA CYS A 32 3.78 -0.21 -2.01
C CYS A 32 4.00 -1.14 -0.82
N TYR A 33 5.24 -1.19 -0.34
CA TYR A 33 5.62 -1.63 0.98
C TYR A 33 6.69 -0.69 1.56
N ASP A 34 6.82 -0.68 2.88
CA ASP A 34 7.75 0.18 3.64
C ASP A 34 7.59 1.69 3.40
N ALA A 35 6.46 2.13 2.84
CA ALA A 35 6.27 3.51 2.40
C ALA A 35 6.23 4.51 3.57
N THR A 36 5.40 4.23 4.57
CA THR A 36 5.17 5.11 5.73
C THR A 36 5.87 4.58 6.98
N THR A 37 5.94 3.25 7.11
CA THR A 37 6.65 2.56 8.18
C THR A 37 7.13 1.20 7.67
N ARG A 38 8.16 0.66 8.30
CA ARG A 38 8.77 -0.62 7.90
C ARG A 38 7.88 -1.81 8.21
N GLY A 39 7.93 -2.83 7.37
CA GLY A 39 7.13 -4.05 7.45
C GLY A 39 5.66 -3.87 7.03
N PHE A 40 5.27 -2.70 6.51
CA PHE A 40 3.88 -2.43 6.14
C PHE A 40 3.64 -2.58 4.64
N PHE A 41 2.51 -3.18 4.27
CA PHE A 41 1.91 -3.15 2.94
C PHE A 41 0.99 -1.95 2.81
N GLY A 42 1.16 -1.18 1.73
CA GLY A 42 0.38 0.02 1.42
C GLY A 42 1.25 1.27 1.22
N PRO A 43 0.72 2.31 0.56
CA PRO A 43 -0.61 2.38 -0.06
C PRO A 43 -0.74 1.50 -1.32
N THR A 44 -1.97 1.31 -1.79
CA THR A 44 -2.31 0.50 -2.97
C THR A 44 -3.45 1.15 -3.74
N GLY A 45 -3.49 0.97 -5.06
CA GLY A 45 -4.55 1.46 -5.91
C GLY A 45 -4.73 0.62 -7.16
N VAL A 46 -5.98 0.44 -7.59
CA VAL A 46 -6.36 -0.15 -8.88
C VAL A 46 -7.34 0.79 -9.57
N ALA A 47 -7.07 1.08 -10.85
CA ALA A 47 -7.93 1.89 -11.70
C ALA A 47 -9.38 1.37 -11.66
N GLU A 48 -10.36 2.28 -11.61
CA GLU A 48 -11.76 1.90 -11.35
C GLU A 48 -12.31 0.93 -12.40
N SER A 49 -11.97 1.17 -13.67
CA SER A 49 -12.31 0.31 -14.83
C SER A 49 -11.68 -1.09 -14.80
N GLN A 50 -10.73 -1.31 -13.89
CA GLN A 50 -9.93 -2.54 -13.78
C GLN A 50 -10.19 -3.27 -12.45
N ARG A 51 -11.04 -2.71 -11.57
CA ARG A 51 -11.49 -3.38 -10.33
C ARG A 51 -12.32 -4.63 -10.66
N GLY A 52 -12.32 -5.59 -9.74
CA GLY A 52 -13.03 -6.87 -9.91
C GLY A 52 -12.32 -7.90 -10.82
N LYS A 53 -11.19 -7.53 -11.44
CA LYS A 53 -10.41 -8.42 -12.35
C LYS A 53 -9.24 -9.14 -11.66
N GLY A 54 -9.20 -9.16 -10.34
CA GLY A 54 -8.13 -9.83 -9.57
C GLY A 54 -6.81 -9.06 -9.47
N ILE A 55 -6.67 -7.88 -10.09
CA ILE A 55 -5.41 -7.10 -10.09
C ILE A 55 -4.96 -6.72 -8.67
N GLY A 56 -5.88 -6.29 -7.81
CA GLY A 56 -5.54 -5.95 -6.42
C GLY A 56 -5.01 -7.15 -5.62
N ALA A 57 -5.55 -8.35 -5.88
CA ALA A 57 -5.04 -9.57 -5.26
C ALA A 57 -3.65 -9.92 -5.81
N ALA A 58 -3.45 -9.84 -7.13
CA ALA A 58 -2.14 -10.07 -7.74
C ALA A 58 -1.08 -9.11 -7.16
N LEU A 59 -1.38 -7.81 -7.11
CA LEU A 59 -0.50 -6.81 -6.48
C LEU A 59 -0.18 -7.17 -5.03
N LEU A 60 -1.19 -7.52 -4.23
CA LEU A 60 -0.98 -7.97 -2.85
C LEU A 60 -0.01 -9.15 -2.76
N TYR A 61 -0.26 -10.24 -3.50
CA TYR A 61 0.59 -11.43 -3.45
C TYR A 61 2.03 -11.14 -3.88
N HIS A 62 2.21 -10.40 -4.98
CA HIS A 62 3.55 -10.09 -5.49
C HIS A 62 4.31 -9.15 -4.55
N THR A 63 3.63 -8.19 -3.93
CA THR A 63 4.26 -7.33 -2.92
C THR A 63 4.67 -8.12 -1.69
N LEU A 64 3.83 -9.02 -1.18
CA LEU A 64 4.20 -9.88 -0.05
C LEU A 64 5.36 -10.82 -0.39
N ALA A 65 5.41 -11.34 -1.63
CA ALA A 65 6.54 -12.13 -2.10
C ALA A 65 7.84 -11.30 -2.18
N ALA A 66 7.76 -10.04 -2.62
CA ALA A 66 8.89 -9.12 -2.64
C ALA A 66 9.41 -8.79 -1.23
N MET A 67 8.50 -8.59 -0.26
CA MET A 67 8.85 -8.43 1.14
C MET A 67 9.52 -9.70 1.69
N LYS A 68 8.95 -10.87 1.42
CA LYS A 68 9.55 -12.16 1.84
C LYS A 68 10.96 -12.34 1.28
N ALA A 69 11.19 -11.97 0.02
CA ALA A 69 12.51 -12.04 -0.62
C ALA A 69 13.55 -11.13 0.06
N GLN A 70 13.11 -10.07 0.75
CA GLN A 70 13.95 -9.18 1.55
C GLN A 70 14.12 -9.63 3.00
N GLY A 71 13.57 -10.80 3.37
CA GLY A 71 13.74 -11.38 4.70
C GLY A 71 12.63 -11.03 5.70
N TYR A 72 11.55 -10.38 5.26
CA TYR A 72 10.39 -10.17 6.12
C TYR A 72 9.68 -11.50 6.41
N ALA A 73 9.52 -11.84 7.69
CA ALA A 73 8.79 -13.03 8.13
C ALA A 73 7.26 -12.84 8.06
N TYR A 74 6.81 -11.60 8.22
CA TYR A 74 5.41 -11.19 8.15
C TYR A 74 5.32 -9.75 7.62
N ALA A 75 4.12 -9.37 7.21
CA ALA A 75 3.78 -8.01 6.80
C ALA A 75 2.57 -7.53 7.58
N VAL A 76 2.51 -6.23 7.85
CA VAL A 76 1.35 -5.56 8.46
C VAL A 76 0.59 -4.81 7.37
N ILE A 77 -0.73 -4.86 7.39
CA ILE A 77 -1.57 -4.08 6.46
C ILE A 77 -2.13 -2.90 7.25
N GLY A 78 -1.67 -1.69 6.94
CA GLY A 78 -2.12 -0.46 7.58
C GLY A 78 -3.31 0.18 6.85
N GLY A 79 -4.18 0.87 7.58
CA GLY A 79 -5.32 1.59 6.98
C GLY A 79 -6.26 0.66 6.20
N VAL A 80 -6.68 -0.43 6.84
CA VAL A 80 -7.32 -1.56 6.16
C VAL A 80 -8.65 -1.13 5.52
N GLY A 81 -8.80 -1.40 4.22
CA GLY A 81 -10.09 -1.49 3.53
C GLY A 81 -10.89 -2.72 4.03
N PRO A 82 -11.81 -3.32 3.24
CA PRO A 82 -12.59 -4.46 3.75
C PRO A 82 -11.66 -5.59 4.23
N VAL A 83 -11.66 -5.85 5.54
CA VAL A 83 -10.76 -6.79 6.22
C VAL A 83 -10.90 -8.19 5.64
N GLU A 84 -12.12 -8.54 5.23
CA GLU A 84 -12.47 -9.82 4.62
C GLU A 84 -11.70 -10.10 3.33
N PHE A 85 -11.32 -9.06 2.58
CA PHE A 85 -10.50 -9.21 1.37
C PHE A 85 -9.14 -9.82 1.72
N TYR A 86 -8.45 -9.26 2.72
CA TYR A 86 -7.11 -9.71 3.10
C TYR A 86 -7.16 -11.07 3.81
N ALA A 87 -8.16 -11.30 4.66
CA ALA A 87 -8.35 -12.59 5.31
C ALA A 87 -8.55 -13.71 4.28
N LYS A 88 -9.38 -13.49 3.25
CA LYS A 88 -9.62 -14.49 2.19
C LYS A 88 -8.44 -14.65 1.24
N ALA A 89 -7.75 -13.57 0.90
CA ALA A 89 -6.66 -13.61 -0.06
C ALA A 89 -5.41 -14.26 0.54
N VAL A 90 -4.95 -13.81 1.70
CA VAL A 90 -3.61 -14.17 2.20
C VAL A 90 -3.62 -14.78 3.61
N GLY A 91 -4.81 -15.07 4.15
CA GLY A 91 -4.93 -15.54 5.53
C GLY A 91 -4.54 -14.48 6.55
N ALA A 92 -4.68 -13.19 6.21
CA ALA A 92 -4.39 -12.11 7.14
C ALA A 92 -5.29 -12.23 8.38
N VAL A 93 -4.69 -12.09 9.55
CA VAL A 93 -5.40 -12.08 10.83
C VAL A 93 -5.44 -10.65 11.38
N PRO A 94 -6.55 -10.23 12.03
CA PRO A 94 -6.57 -8.96 12.74
C PRO A 94 -5.48 -8.93 13.82
N ILE A 95 -4.78 -7.79 13.89
CA ILE A 95 -3.86 -7.49 14.99
C ILE A 95 -4.62 -6.55 15.91
N GLU A 96 -4.81 -6.95 17.17
CA GLU A 96 -5.41 -6.07 18.17
C GLU A 96 -4.49 -4.89 18.44
N ALA A 97 -5.05 -3.68 18.35
CA ALA A 97 -4.37 -2.43 18.69
C ALA A 97 -5.31 -1.61 19.59
N ASP A 98 -4.75 -0.89 20.57
CA ASP A 98 -5.44 0.26 21.10
C ASP A 98 -5.63 1.27 19.96
N LYS A 99 -6.59 2.18 20.06
CA LYS A 99 -7.01 3.05 18.93
C LYS A 99 -5.93 4.03 18.43
N GLU A 100 -4.67 3.81 18.79
CA GLU A 100 -3.50 4.49 18.29
C GLU A 100 -3.02 3.81 17.00
N ASP A 101 -2.94 4.60 15.93
CA ASP A 101 -2.39 4.15 14.66
C ASP A 101 -1.07 4.87 14.37
N ILE A 102 -0.34 4.35 13.39
CA ILE A 102 0.93 4.92 12.92
C ILE A 102 0.77 6.33 12.30
N TYR A 103 -0.46 6.80 12.11
CA TYR A 103 -0.77 8.06 11.44
C TYR A 103 -1.04 9.20 12.44
N GLN A 104 -0.94 8.93 13.74
CA GLN A 104 -0.98 9.97 14.77
C GLN A 104 0.23 10.90 14.67
N GLY A 105 0.00 12.20 14.86
CA GLY A 105 1.06 13.22 14.84
C GLY A 105 1.63 13.55 13.45
N LEU A 106 1.11 12.96 12.36
CA LEU A 106 1.53 13.34 11.02
C LEU A 106 1.26 14.82 10.73
N LEU A 107 2.21 15.48 10.08
CA LEU A 107 2.02 16.84 9.59
C LEU A 107 0.92 16.85 8.52
N ARG A 108 -0.24 17.42 8.85
CA ARG A 108 -1.38 17.50 7.94
C ARG A 108 -1.40 18.85 7.24
N VAL A 109 -1.65 18.82 5.93
CA VAL A 109 -1.92 20.04 5.17
C VAL A 109 -3.22 20.65 5.71
N ARG A 110 -3.19 21.91 6.14
CA ARG A 110 -4.38 22.61 6.61
C ARG A 110 -5.31 22.87 5.41
N PRO A 111 -6.62 22.57 5.51
CA PRO A 111 -7.56 22.94 4.45
C PRO A 111 -7.50 24.46 4.19
N GLY A 112 -7.26 24.86 2.94
CA GLY A 112 -7.16 26.28 2.53
C GLY A 112 -5.75 26.83 2.31
N GLN A 113 -4.70 26.05 2.56
CA GLN A 113 -3.32 26.37 2.15
C GLN A 113 -2.79 25.29 1.21
N GLY A 114 -3.35 25.24 -0.01
CA GLY A 114 -2.78 24.48 -1.12
C GLY A 114 -2.44 25.48 -2.22
N SER A 115 -1.16 25.75 -2.38
CA SER A 115 -0.57 26.57 -3.44
C SER A 115 -0.95 26.01 -4.82
N GLU A 116 -1.35 26.90 -5.71
CA GLU A 116 -1.14 26.75 -7.14
C GLU A 116 0.37 26.54 -7.37
N VAL A 117 0.77 25.32 -7.69
CA VAL A 117 2.00 24.98 -8.41
C VAL A 117 1.85 23.62 -9.06
#